data_AF-A0A354J9T7-F1
#
_entry.id   AF-A0A354J9T7-F1
#
_cell.length_a   1.000
_cell.length_b   1.000
_cell.length_c   1.000
_cell.angle_alpha   90.00
_cell.angle_beta   90.00
_cell.angle_gamma   90.00
#
_symmetry.space_group_name_H-M   'P 1'
#
loop_
_entity.id
_entity.type
_entity.pdbx_description
1 polymer ?
#
loop_
_entity_poly.entity_id
_entity_poly.type
_entity_poly.pdbx_seq_one_letter_code
_entity_poly.pdbx_strand_id
1 'polypeptide(L)'
;YKLQLNYAFIMGYRFDVSIYRGRVIGIDGMSCYAAHIKKLIDLKDKYHRFFYEGKFVVNTIYPLPKNVIMTEYEYEDETLLVFMNKSHTSCTFEVPGRIISLEGDGVYCMLKLR
;
A
#
# COMPACT_ATOMS: atom_id res chain seq x y z
N TYR A 1 -11.03 -3.46 8.28
CA TYR A 1 -9.82 -2.71 8.67
C TYR A 1 -8.78 -2.67 7.57
N LYS A 2 -8.41 -3.81 6.96
CA LYS A 2 -7.40 -3.85 5.88
C LYS A 2 -7.73 -2.93 4.71
N LEU A 3 -8.98 -2.95 4.23
CA LEU A 3 -9.42 -2.08 3.13
C LEU A 3 -9.13 -0.60 3.41
N GLN A 4 -9.55 -0.09 4.58
CA GLN A 4 -9.35 1.31 4.95
C GLN A 4 -7.87 1.65 5.16
N LEU A 5 -7.12 0.78 5.83
CA LEU A 5 -5.70 0.98 6.09
C LEU A 5 -4.86 0.94 4.80
N ASN A 6 -5.13 -0.03 3.92
CA ASN A 6 -4.46 -0.16 2.63
C ASN A 6 -4.77 1.06 1.76
N TYR A 7 -6.03 1.49 1.72
CA TYR A 7 -6.42 2.70 0.99
C TYR A 7 -5.68 3.94 1.51
N ALA A 8 -5.64 4.12 2.83
CA ALA A 8 -4.90 5.22 3.45
C ALA A 8 -3.40 5.13 3.15
N PHE A 9 -2.83 3.93 3.14
CA PHE A 9 -1.43 3.69 2.80
C PHE A 9 -1.13 4.06 1.35
N ILE A 10 -1.89 3.53 0.37
CA ILE A 10 -1.60 3.78 -1.05
C ILE A 10 -1.86 5.24 -1.45
N MET A 11 -2.77 5.93 -0.76
CA MET A 11 -3.01 7.36 -0.99
C MET A 11 -2.02 8.26 -0.24
N GLY A 12 -1.09 7.68 0.52
CA GLY A 12 -0.04 8.43 1.22
C GLY A 12 -0.57 9.19 2.45
N TYR A 13 -1.79 8.88 2.89
CA TYR A 13 -2.33 9.49 4.10
C TYR A 13 -1.53 9.06 5.33
N ARG A 14 -1.33 10.00 6.23
CA ARG A 14 -0.86 9.73 7.59
C ARG A 14 -2.02 9.13 8.36
N PHE A 15 -1.89 7.90 8.82
CA PHE A 15 -2.88 7.28 9.69
C PHE A 15 -2.30 7.20 11.10
N ASP A 16 -3.04 7.75 12.05
CA ASP A 16 -2.77 7.64 13.48
C ASP A 16 -3.37 6.31 13.97
N VAL A 17 -2.57 5.51 14.70
CA VAL A 17 -2.99 4.23 15.26
C VAL A 17 -3.67 4.39 16.63
N SER A 18 -4.30 5.54 16.88
CA SER A 18 -5.06 5.86 18.09
C SER A 18 -6.37 5.08 18.27
N ILE A 19 -6.51 3.88 17.66
CA ILE A 19 -7.66 2.99 17.88
C ILE A 19 -7.72 2.43 19.32
N TYR A 20 -6.65 2.59 20.12
CA TYR A 20 -6.55 2.12 21.51
C TYR A 20 -7.17 3.06 22.53
N ARG A 21 -7.49 4.31 22.16
CA ARG A 21 -8.18 5.23 23.08
C ARG A 21 -9.62 4.75 23.30
N GLY A 22 -9.84 4.00 24.38
CA GLY A 22 -11.17 3.62 24.88
C GLY A 22 -11.62 2.17 24.65
N ARG A 23 -10.73 1.23 24.30
CA ARG A 23 -11.08 -0.21 24.17
C ARG A 23 -10.55 -1.03 25.35
N VAL A 24 -11.36 -1.99 25.82
CA VAL A 24 -11.09 -2.87 26.98
C VAL A 24 -9.93 -3.85 26.73
N ILE A 25 -9.61 -4.13 25.47
CA ILE A 25 -8.54 -5.03 25.04
C ILE A 25 -7.41 -4.21 24.39
N GLY A 26 -6.21 -4.34 24.94
CA GLY A 26 -4.99 -3.75 24.37
C GLY A 26 -4.61 -4.37 23.02
N ILE A 27 -3.42 -4.02 22.51
CA ILE A 27 -2.90 -4.54 21.24
C ILE A 27 -2.90 -6.07 21.15
N ASP A 28 -2.75 -6.75 22.29
CA ASP A 28 -2.79 -8.21 22.42
C ASP A 28 -4.14 -8.82 22.00
N GLY A 29 -5.24 -8.07 22.13
CA GLY A 29 -6.57 -8.52 21.69
C GLY A 29 -6.82 -8.37 20.18
N MET A 30 -5.87 -7.79 19.43
CA MET A 30 -6.00 -7.55 17.99
C MET A 30 -4.68 -7.81 17.24
N SER A 31 -4.01 -8.92 17.52
CA SER A 31 -2.71 -9.30 16.94
C SER A 31 -2.67 -9.22 15.40
N CYS A 32 -3.72 -9.66 14.70
CA CYS A 32 -3.80 -9.58 13.23
C CYS A 32 -3.82 -8.13 12.70
N TYR A 33 -4.45 -7.21 13.44
CA TYR A 33 -4.47 -5.80 13.08
C TYR A 33 -3.09 -5.17 13.28
N ALA A 34 -2.46 -5.45 14.43
CA ALA A 34 -1.11 -4.99 14.74
C ALA A 34 -0.09 -5.47 13.71
N ALA A 35 -0.14 -6.77 13.35
CA ALA A 35 0.73 -7.33 12.33
C ALA A 35 0.51 -6.67 10.95
N HIS A 36 -0.74 -6.38 10.58
CA HIS A 36 -1.04 -5.70 9.33
C HIS A 36 -0.52 -4.26 9.31
N ILE A 37 -0.69 -3.50 10.40
CA ILE A 37 -0.13 -2.15 10.50
C ILE A 37 1.39 -2.18 10.47
N LYS A 38 2.02 -3.09 11.21
CA LYS A 38 3.48 -3.25 11.19
C LYS A 38 3.98 -3.45 9.76
N LYS A 39 3.33 -4.34 8.98
CA LYS A 39 3.66 -4.52 7.55
C LYS A 39 3.58 -3.22 6.75
N LEU A 40 2.56 -2.39 6.97
CA LEU A 40 2.42 -1.12 6.27
C LEU A 40 3.48 -0.10 6.70
N ILE A 41 3.82 -0.04 7.99
CA ILE A 41 4.88 0.82 8.52
C ILE A 41 6.23 0.41 7.93
N ASP A 42 6.56 -0.89 7.98
CA ASP A 42 7.82 -1.41 7.43
C ASP A 42 7.95 -1.09 5.92
N LEU A 43 6.84 -1.12 5.16
CA LEU A 43 6.81 -0.67 3.76
C LEU A 43 7.00 0.85 3.61
N LYS A 44 6.35 1.67 4.46
CA LYS A 44 6.55 3.13 4.42
C LYS A 44 7.99 3.50 4.74
N ASP A 45 8.60 2.86 5.72
CA ASP A 45 9.99 3.11 6.11
C ASP A 45 10.95 2.69 5.00
N LYS A 46 10.72 1.52 4.38
CA LYS A 46 11.51 1.08 3.21
C LYS A 46 11.46 2.07 2.05
N TYR A 47 10.33 2.72 1.80
CA TYR A 47 10.13 3.65 0.70
C TYR A 47 9.95 5.10 1.19
N HIS A 48 10.57 5.45 2.32
CA HIS A 48 10.36 6.71 3.04
C HIS A 48 10.43 7.94 2.13
N ARG A 49 11.49 8.04 1.32
CA ARG A 49 11.72 9.16 0.40
C ARG A 49 10.52 9.43 -0.53
N PHE A 50 9.83 8.39 -1.00
CA PHE A 50 8.68 8.57 -1.89
C PHE A 50 7.44 9.08 -1.15
N PHE A 51 7.16 8.54 0.05
CA PHE A 51 5.96 8.87 0.80
C PHE A 51 6.05 10.18 1.58
N TYR A 52 7.25 10.62 1.97
CA TYR A 52 7.44 11.81 2.81
C TYR A 52 8.13 12.97 2.09
N GLU A 53 9.01 12.70 1.13
CA GLU A 53 9.78 13.72 0.40
C GLU A 53 9.37 13.80 -1.07
N GLY A 54 8.68 12.76 -1.58
CA GLY A 54 8.20 12.65 -2.95
C GLY A 54 6.85 13.31 -3.19
N LYS A 55 6.37 13.17 -4.42
CA LYS A 55 5.10 13.74 -4.89
C LYS A 55 4.18 12.65 -5.37
N PHE A 56 2.92 12.69 -4.95
CA PHE A 56 1.86 11.89 -5.53
C PHE A 56 1.57 12.38 -6.95
N VAL A 57 1.61 11.48 -7.94
CA VAL A 57 1.38 11.81 -9.35
C VAL A 57 0.37 10.84 -9.98
N VAL A 58 -0.20 11.26 -11.11
CA VAL A 58 -1.14 10.45 -11.91
C VAL A 58 -0.71 10.55 -13.37
N ASN A 59 0.39 9.88 -13.69
CA ASN A 59 1.03 10.01 -15.01
C ASN A 59 0.77 8.78 -15.88
N THR A 60 0.61 7.60 -15.28
CA THR A 60 0.44 6.34 -16.03
C THR A 60 -0.91 5.69 -15.81
N ILE A 61 -1.46 5.11 -16.88
CA ILE A 61 -2.64 4.26 -16.85
C ILE A 61 -2.24 2.87 -17.33
N TYR A 62 -2.34 1.87 -16.46
CA TYR A 62 -2.12 0.46 -16.80
C TYR A 62 -3.45 -0.31 -16.87
N PRO A 63 -3.56 -1.32 -17.74
CA PRO A 63 -4.69 -2.24 -17.74
C PRO A 63 -4.60 -3.17 -16.51
N LEU A 64 -5.17 -2.75 -15.39
CA LEU A 64 -5.17 -3.51 -14.14
C LEU A 64 -6.47 -4.31 -13.96
N PRO A 65 -6.44 -5.42 -13.19
CA PRO A 65 -7.67 -6.11 -12.79
C PRO A 65 -8.62 -5.15 -12.06
N LYS A 66 -9.94 -5.33 -12.24
CA LYS A 66 -11.00 -4.44 -11.72
C LYS A 66 -10.86 -4.06 -10.24
N ASN A 67 -10.33 -4.95 -9.41
CA ASN A 67 -10.20 -4.74 -7.96
C ASN A 67 -8.81 -4.26 -7.51
N VAL A 68 -7.90 -4.02 -8.45
CA VAL A 68 -6.57 -3.47 -8.16
C VAL A 68 -6.61 -1.96 -8.35
N ILE A 69 -6.21 -1.22 -7.33
CA ILE A 69 -5.94 0.22 -7.44
C ILE A 69 -4.42 0.41 -7.46
N MET A 70 -3.95 1.32 -8.31
CA MET A 70 -2.58 1.79 -8.34
C MET A 70 -2.51 3.28 -8.04
N THR A 71 -1.42 3.67 -7.40
CA THR A 71 -0.97 5.05 -7.18
C THR A 71 0.50 5.17 -7.52
N GLU A 72 0.95 6.38 -7.83
CA GLU A 72 2.32 6.65 -8.25
C GLU A 72 2.93 7.76 -7.40
N TYR A 73 4.21 7.59 -7.05
CA TYR A 73 4.99 8.58 -6.32
C TYR A 73 6.31 8.83 -7.04
N GLU A 74 6.66 10.10 -7.24
CA GLU A 74 7.94 10.50 -7.82
C GLU A 74 8.84 11.11 -6.75
N TYR A 75 10.10 10.71 -6.75
CA TYR A 75 11.16 11.32 -5.96
C TYR A 75 12.42 11.35 -6.83
N GLU A 76 12.92 12.55 -7.09
CA GLU A 76 13.99 12.78 -8.08
C GLU A 76 13.66 12.12 -9.43
N ASP A 77 14.55 11.31 -10.00
CA ASP A 77 14.37 10.62 -11.28
C ASP A 77 13.86 9.18 -11.13
N GLU A 78 13.19 8.88 -10.02
CA GLU A 78 12.62 7.56 -9.72
C GLU A 78 11.11 7.65 -9.48
N THR A 79 10.40 6.60 -9.90
CA THR A 79 8.96 6.46 -9.67
C THR A 79 8.67 5.19 -8.90
N LEU A 80 7.92 5.30 -7.82
CA LEU A 80 7.35 4.19 -7.08
C LEU A 80 5.91 3.95 -7.52
N LEU A 81 5.60 2.71 -7.93
CA LEU A 81 4.24 2.23 -8.14
C LEU A 81 3.77 1.50 -6.88
N VAL A 82 2.59 1.87 -6.40
CA VAL A 82 1.99 1.28 -5.21
C VAL A 82 0.60 0.74 -5.55
N PHE A 83 0.41 -0.55 -5.29
CA PHE A 83 -0.80 -1.29 -5.60
C PHE A 83 -1.53 -1.73 -4.33
N MET A 84 -2.86 -1.75 -4.37
CA MET A 84 -3.67 -2.51 -3.43
C MET A 84 -4.67 -3.40 -4.17
N ASN A 85 -4.92 -4.58 -3.61
CA ASN A 85 -6.02 -5.43 -4.03
C ASN A 85 -7.19 -5.28 -3.06
N LYS A 86 -8.35 -4.88 -3.60
CA LYS A 86 -9.59 -4.69 -2.83
C LYS A 86 -10.40 -5.97 -2.66
N SER A 87 -10.10 -7.04 -3.41
CA SER A 87 -10.78 -8.32 -3.23
C SER A 87 -10.09 -9.16 -2.16
N HIS A 88 -10.81 -10.16 -1.67
CA HIS A 88 -10.27 -11.19 -0.76
C HIS A 88 -9.56 -12.33 -1.50
N THR A 89 -9.47 -12.25 -2.83
CA THR A 89 -8.85 -13.25 -3.70
C THR A 89 -7.58 -12.70 -4.31
N SER A 90 -6.55 -13.54 -4.40
CA SER A 90 -5.32 -13.20 -5.12
C SER A 90 -5.59 -12.91 -6.60
N CYS A 91 -4.77 -12.05 -7.18
CA CYS A 91 -4.77 -11.83 -8.62
C CYS A 91 -3.34 -11.73 -9.15
N THR A 92 -3.18 -11.97 -10.44
CA THR A 92 -1.92 -11.79 -11.16
C THR A 92 -2.15 -10.83 -12.31
N PHE A 93 -1.23 -9.89 -12.50
CA PHE A 93 -1.29 -8.91 -13.58
C PHE A 93 0.11 -8.49 -14.00
N GLU A 94 0.21 -7.92 -15.19
CA GLU A 94 1.47 -7.46 -15.76
C GLU A 94 1.54 -5.93 -15.75
N VAL A 95 2.71 -5.42 -15.38
CA VAL A 95 3.15 -4.05 -15.61
C VAL A 95 4.47 -4.12 -16.36
N PRO A 96 4.93 -3.05 -17.04
CA PRO A 96 6.12 -3.13 -17.90
C PRO A 96 7.31 -3.82 -17.22
N GLY A 97 7.73 -4.95 -17.80
CA GLY A 97 8.87 -5.74 -17.35
C GLY A 97 8.64 -6.61 -16.10
N ARG A 98 7.41 -6.71 -15.57
CA ARG A 98 7.11 -7.54 -14.38
C ARG A 98 5.71 -8.13 -14.37
N ILE A 99 5.63 -9.41 -14.00
CA ILE A 99 4.40 -10.06 -13.57
C ILE A 99 4.31 -9.97 -12.04
N ILE A 100 3.19 -9.44 -11.53
CA ILE A 100 2.94 -9.26 -10.10
C ILE A 100 1.82 -10.22 -9.69
N SER A 101 2.11 -11.03 -8.67
CA SER A 101 1.06 -11.75 -7.92
C SER A 101 0.76 -10.99 -6.63
N LEU A 102 -0.49 -10.52 -6.50
CA LEU A 102 -0.94 -9.73 -5.38
C LEU A 102 -2.07 -10.46 -4.64
N GLU A 103 -1.77 -10.81 -3.38
CA GLU A 103 -2.73 -11.45 -2.47
C GLU A 103 -4.00 -10.62 -2.28
N GLY A 104 -5.09 -11.30 -1.89
CA GLY A 104 -6.31 -10.66 -1.43
C GLY A 104 -6.04 -9.76 -0.22
N ASP A 105 -6.68 -8.59 -0.17
CA ASP A 105 -6.42 -7.54 0.82
C ASP A 105 -4.94 -7.12 0.91
N GLY A 106 -4.17 -7.39 -0.15
CA GLY A 106 -2.73 -7.15 -0.23
C GLY A 106 -2.38 -5.72 -0.66
N VAL A 107 -1.16 -5.32 -0.32
CA VAL A 107 -0.48 -4.15 -0.88
C VAL A 107 0.89 -4.56 -1.41
N TYR A 108 1.33 -3.90 -2.47
CA TYR A 108 2.64 -4.13 -3.07
C TYR A 108 3.24 -2.82 -3.57
N CYS A 109 4.55 -2.66 -3.40
CA CYS A 109 5.30 -1.47 -3.78
C CYS A 109 6.47 -1.90 -4.66
N MET A 110 6.66 -1.25 -5.81
CA MET A 110 7.81 -1.48 -6.68
C MET A 110 8.29 -0.21 -7.35
N LEU A 111 9.59 -0.11 -7.57
CA LEU A 111 10.16 0.91 -8.44
C LEU A 111 9.81 0.59 -9.89
N LYS A 112 9.34 1.62 -10.61
CA LYS A 112 9.12 1.58 -12.05
C LYS A 112 10.47 1.42 -12.74
N LEU A 113 10.56 0.48 -13.67
CA LEU A 113 11.74 0.34 -14.53
C LEU A 113 11.72 1.48 -15.56
N ARG A 114 12.91 2.04 -15.85
CA ARG A 114 13.09 3.01 -16.93
C ARG A 114 12.95 2.35 -18.29
#